data_AF-A8RWJ7-F1
#
_entry.id   AF-A8RWJ7-F1
#
_cell.length_a   1.000
_cell.length_b   1.000
_cell.length_c   1.000
_cell.angle_alpha   90.00
_cell.angle_beta   90.00
_cell.angle_gamma   90.00
#
_symmetry.space_group_name_H-M   'P 1'
#
loop_
_entity.id
_entity.type
_entity.pdbx_description
1 polymer ?
#
loop_
_entity_poly.entity_id
_entity_poly.type
_entity_poly.pdbx_seq_one_letter_code
_entity_poly.pdbx_strand_id
1 'polypeptide(L)' 'MDKRGTGHINRVYRGGAGMARAYFGLARWGITLILPESLPAFQEIVIADRRMNRGEQLAALAVKICEAIFREKYMIHFGV' A
#
# COMPACT_ATOMS: atom_id res chain seq x y z
N MET A 1 19.83 -6.66 -17.96
CA MET A 1 18.43 -7.10 -17.84
C MET A 1 18.38 -8.34 -16.98
N ASP A 2 17.82 -8.25 -15.76
CA ASP A 2 17.23 -9.38 -15.01
C ASP A 2 16.25 -8.79 -13.98
N LYS A 3 15.08 -9.41 -13.87
CA LYS A 3 13.83 -8.90 -13.31
C LYS A 3 13.58 -9.54 -11.95
N ARG A 4 14.02 -8.95 -10.84
CA ARG A 4 13.74 -9.50 -9.50
C ARG A 4 13.48 -8.41 -8.45
N GLY A 5 12.30 -7.80 -8.52
CA GLY A 5 11.78 -6.92 -7.46
C GLY A 5 10.29 -7.08 -7.18
N THR A 6 9.52 -7.60 -8.13
CA THR A 6 8.04 -7.64 -8.04
C THR A 6 7.48 -8.87 -7.33
N GLY A 7 8.34 -9.79 -6.86
CA GLY A 7 7.94 -11.11 -6.37
C GLY A 7 7.58 -11.21 -4.87
N HIS A 8 7.86 -10.18 -4.07
CA HIS A 8 7.64 -10.26 -2.62
C HIS A 8 6.26 -9.80 -2.16
N ILE A 9 5.64 -8.85 -2.86
CA ILE A 9 4.34 -8.29 -2.47
C ILE A 9 3.15 -9.22 -2.75
N ASN A 10 3.30 -10.18 -3.68
CA ASN A 10 2.20 -11.05 -4.11
C ASN A 10 2.11 -12.38 -3.34
N ARG A 11 3.06 -12.68 -2.44
CA ARG A 11 3.09 -13.97 -1.72
C ARG A 11 2.25 -14.01 -0.44
N VAL A 12 1.61 -12.89 -0.08
CA VAL A 12 0.86 -12.75 1.19
C VAL A 12 -0.61 -13.17 1.06
N TYR A 13 -1.13 -13.35 -0.16
CA TYR A 13 -2.56 -13.62 -0.36
C TYR A 13 -2.92 -15.11 -0.26
N ARG A 14 -2.94 -15.64 0.96
CA ARG A 14 -3.64 -16.90 1.29
C ARG A 14 -4.87 -16.61 2.16
N GLY A 15 -5.69 -15.66 1.71
CA GLY A 15 -7.02 -15.37 2.26
C GLY A 15 -8.11 -16.00 1.40
N GLY A 16 -9.18 -16.51 2.03
CA GLY A 16 -10.23 -17.32 1.40
C GLY A 16 -10.84 -16.76 0.11
N ALA A 17 -11.44 -17.65 -0.69
CA ALA A 17 -11.89 -17.44 -2.08
C ALA A 17 -12.79 -16.20 -2.34
N GLY A 18 -13.39 -15.59 -1.30
CA GLY A 18 -14.14 -14.34 -1.41
C GLY A 18 -13.27 -13.09 -1.56
N MET A 19 -12.16 -12.99 -0.81
CA MET A 19 -11.27 -11.81 -0.80
C MET A 19 -10.44 -11.72 -2.10
N ALA A 20 -10.02 -12.87 -2.64
CA ALA A 20 -9.26 -12.93 -3.89
C ALA A 20 -10.04 -12.36 -5.10
N ARG A 21 -11.37 -12.59 -5.15
CA ARG A 21 -12.23 -12.06 -6.24
C ARG A 21 -12.43 -10.56 -6.15
N ALA A 22 -12.63 -10.03 -4.93
CA ALA A 22 -12.76 -8.58 -4.72
C ALA A 22 -11.46 -7.84 -5.07
N TYR A 23 -10.30 -8.39 -4.67
CA TYR A 23 -8.99 -7.82 -4.98
C TYR A 23 -8.71 -7.80 -6.49
N PHE A 24 -9.08 -8.86 -7.22
CA PHE A 24 -8.97 -8.91 -8.69
C PHE A 24 -9.81 -7.83 -9.37
N GLY A 25 -11.04 -7.61 -8.88
CA GLY A 25 -11.93 -6.56 -9.38
C GLY A 25 -11.32 -5.16 -9.20
N LEU A 26 -10.75 -4.87 -8.04
CA LEU A 26 -10.12 -3.58 -7.73
C LEU A 26 -8.84 -3.35 -8.55
N ALA A 27 -7.99 -4.36 -8.65
CA ALA A 27 -6.73 -4.28 -9.39
C ALA A 27 -6.95 -4.01 -10.89
N ARG A 28 -8.03 -4.55 -11.48
CA ARG A 28 -8.41 -4.31 -12.88
C ARG A 28 -8.68 -2.82 -13.19
N TRP A 29 -9.05 -2.04 -12.18
CA TRP A 29 -9.38 -0.61 -12.32
C TRP A 29 -8.32 0.31 -11.70
N GLY A 30 -7.08 -0.16 -11.49
CA GLY A 30 -6.00 0.65 -10.92
C GLY A 30 -6.17 0.93 -9.41
N ILE A 31 -7.07 0.22 -8.73
CA ILE A 31 -7.30 0.35 -7.30
C ILE A 31 -6.49 -0.73 -6.56
N THR A 32 -5.66 -0.31 -5.63
CA THR A 32 -4.91 -1.19 -4.71
C THR A 32 -5.44 -1.02 -3.29
N LEU A 33 -5.83 -2.11 -2.64
CA LEU A 33 -6.08 -2.14 -1.20
C LEU A 33 -4.79 -2.47 -0.46
N ILE A 34 -4.36 -1.58 0.43
CA ILE A 34 -3.22 -1.81 1.31
C ILE A 34 -3.76 -2.27 2.67
N LEU A 35 -3.32 -3.46 3.07
CA LEU A 35 -3.74 -4.12 4.30
C LEU A 35 -3.15 -3.41 5.53
N PRO A 36 -3.86 -3.32 6.67
CA PRO A 36 -3.35 -2.72 7.91
C PRO A 36 -1.96 -3.24 8.32
N GLU A 37 -1.75 -4.55 8.22
CA GLU A 37 -0.49 -5.24 8.54
C GLU A 37 0.68 -4.85 7.63
N SER A 38 0.41 -4.32 6.44
CA SER A 38 1.42 -3.83 5.50
C SER A 38 1.73 -2.34 5.69
N LEU A 39 0.89 -1.60 6.43
CA LEU A 39 1.03 -0.15 6.58
C LEU A 39 2.29 0.29 7.35
N PRO A 40 2.75 -0.39 8.42
CA PRO A 40 3.99 0.01 9.10
C PRO A 40 5.21 -0.03 8.18
N ALA A 41 5.39 -1.12 7.43
CA ALA A 41 6.46 -1.24 6.45
C ALA A 41 6.34 -0.20 5.32
N PHE A 42 5.11 0.09 4.89
CA PHE A 42 4.87 1.13 3.88
C PHE A 42 5.20 2.54 4.41
N GLN A 43 4.89 2.82 5.67
CA GLN A 43 5.20 4.09 6.33
C GLN A 43 6.69 4.36 6.38
N GLU A 44 7.50 3.34 6.73
CA GLU A 44 8.97 3.44 6.76
C GLU A 44 9.53 3.83 5.38
N ILE A 45 9.02 3.20 4.31
CA ILE A 45 9.42 3.52 2.93
C ILE A 45 9.08 4.98 2.57
N VAL A 46 7.89 5.45 2.95
CA VAL A 46 7.45 6.83 2.67
C VAL A 46 8.28 7.86 3.41
N ILE A 47 8.56 7.63 4.71
CA ILE A 47 9.36 8.56 5.54
C ILE A 47 10.83 8.60 5.08
N ALA A 48 11.36 7.48 4.57
CA ALA A 48 12.73 7.40 4.07
C ALA A 48 12.95 8.10 2.71
N ASP A 49 11.89 8.53 2.02
CA ASP A 49 12.01 9.20 0.72
C ASP A 49 12.66 10.59 0.86
N ARG A 50 13.69 10.87 0.04
CA ARG A 50 14.45 12.13 0.05
C ARG A 50 13.61 13.37 -0.32
N ARG A 51 12.40 13.18 -0.83
CA ARG A 51 11.44 14.23 -1.16
C ARG A 51 10.53 14.59 0.02
N MET A 52 10.62 13.87 1.13
CA MET A 52 9.81 14.11 2.34
C MET A 52 9.91 15.57 2.81
N ASN A 53 11.09 16.18 2.72
CA ASN A 53 11.32 17.58 3.10
C ASN A 53 11.01 18.60 1.97
N ARG A 54 10.54 18.14 0.81
CA ARG A 54 10.36 18.97 -0.40
C ARG A 54 8.92 19.01 -0.90
N GLY A 55 8.07 18.07 -0.48
CA GLY A 55 6.69 17.98 -0.96
C GLY A 55 5.70 17.73 0.17
N GLU A 56 4.77 18.66 0.36
CA GLU A 56 3.69 18.57 1.34
C GLU A 56 2.82 17.31 1.14
N GLN A 57 2.69 16.85 -0.10
CA GLN A 57 1.90 15.65 -0.43
C GLN A 57 2.48 14.37 0.21
N LEU A 58 3.80 14.25 0.30
CA LEU A 58 4.43 13.06 0.88
C LEU A 58 4.31 13.06 2.41
N ALA A 59 4.39 14.25 3.02
CA ALA A 59 4.11 14.44 4.44
C ALA A 59 2.63 14.13 4.75
N ALA A 60 1.69 14.62 3.94
CA ALA A 60 0.27 14.33 4.08
C ALA A 60 -0.03 12.83 3.94
N LEU A 61 0.65 12.14 3.02
CA LEU A 61 0.55 10.69 2.88
C LEU A 61 1.04 9.97 4.15
N ALA A 62 2.19 10.36 4.72
CA ALA A 62 2.70 9.75 5.94
C ALA A 62 1.74 9.90 7.13
N VAL A 63 1.08 11.07 7.25
CA VAL A 63 0.03 11.31 8.25
C VAL A 63 -1.16 10.37 8.03
N LYS A 64 -1.62 10.22 6.78
CA LYS A 64 -2.74 9.31 6.45
C LYS A 64 -2.42 7.84 6.74
N ILE A 65 -1.19 7.42 6.47
CA ILE A 65 -0.73 6.07 6.82
C ILE A 65 -0.74 5.88 8.34
N CYS A 66 -0.25 6.86 9.10
CA CYS A 66 -0.28 6.84 10.57
C CYS A 66 -1.71 6.71 11.12
N GLU A 67 -2.65 7.51 10.59
CA GLU A 67 -4.07 7.43 10.97
C GLU A 67 -4.67 6.05 10.66
N ALA A 68 -4.34 5.47 9.51
CA ALA A 68 -4.83 4.17 9.11
C ALA A 68 -4.26 3.03 9.99
N ILE A 69 -2.98 3.11 10.35
CA ILE A 69 -2.35 2.19 11.33
C ILE A 69 -3.07 2.28 12.67
N PHE A 70 -3.21 3.49 13.22
CA PHE A 70 -3.81 3.71 14.54
C PHE A 70 -5.26 3.21 14.63
N ARG A 71 -6.00 3.26 13.51
CA ARG A 71 -7.41 2.86 13.44
C ARG A 71 -7.62 1.44 12.89
N GLU A 72 -6.54 0.70 12.63
CA GLU A 72 -6.57 -0.62 11.99
C GLU A 72 -7.41 -0.62 10.68
N LYS A 73 -7.21 0.39 9.84
CA LYS A 73 -7.95 0.56 8.58
C LYS A 73 -7.10 0.21 7.37
N TYR A 74 -7.77 -0.31 6.36
CA TYR A 74 -7.22 -0.47 5.02
C TYR A 74 -7.04 0.91 4.38
N MET A 75 -6.03 1.06 3.53
CA MET A 75 -5.92 2.21 2.63
C MET A 75 -6.27 1.82 1.21
N ILE A 76 -6.99 2.70 0.51
CA ILE A 76 -7.25 2.55 -0.92
C ILE A 76 -6.29 3.49 -1.65
N HIS A 77 -5.42 2.92 -2.48
CA HIS A 77 -4.62 3.67 -3.43
C HIS A 77 -5.27 3.57 -4.81
N PHE A 78 -5.53 4.72 -5.43
CA PHE A 78 -6.00 4.80 -6.81
C PHE A 78 -4.86 5.37 -7.67
N GLY A 79 -4.31 4.54 -8.56
CA GLY A 79 -3.32 4.98 -9.55
C GLY A 79 -4.03 5.59 -10.75
N VAL A 80 -3.64 6.81 -11.14
CA VAL A 80 -4.10 7.49 -12.37
C VAL A 80 -3.03 7.35 -13.45
#